data_AF-A0A7X8F492-F1
#
_entry.id   AF-A0A7X8F492-F1
#
_cell.length_a   1.000
_cell.length_b   1.000
_cell.length_c   1.000
_cell.angle_alpha   90.00
_cell.angle_beta   90.00
_cell.angle_gamma   90.00
#
_symmetry.space_group_name_H-M   'P 1'
#
loop_
_entity.id
_entity.type
_entity.pdbx_description
1 polymer ?
#
loop_
_entity_poly.entity_id
_entity_poly.type
_entity_poly.pdbx_seq_one_letter_code
_entity_poly.pdbx_strand_id
1 'polypeptide(L)'
;MEKRTSRKIGYFGLLNCFIKESEKKMNLVFFKKAAIICILIFCAVFTFAATTTSLESFETNVKKGEEVIVKVRITETTLKKVNYSFDEPSENVRRMLLKKYVDPQNSSDVIIESVFIFDESGSFKLPPLIVKIGQKKHTIDIPTIEVSENAKLKTAEVFWDFNSENEIQCTLPIELNLKIRYVSSIERFDVPLDEHAAISRKTAMILSFDENADFANGETAAVYQWIPLEEGKLSLPKAELEVTGTNGEVQFIKAPEIFVNVIPSNSIDAKLTQNEDSIFSKAFSEETSTSSPNAKSSKAIKARKASAEELKPLLVQLAELRAKEHEALFKSDTREQRKILENQLELHDTPDENPQFLLILWISITFLFLISSLILKIQHKKIRSFLLFLVGLLCLVRGVHYTRDYRHIPGIFTGGEICTVPDAESLVAGELTAGTRINVVKKVGNWALIEYDGRKMGWVNEETIIPINISFILTQGK
;
A
#
# COMPACT_ATOMS: atom_id res chain seq x y z
N MET A 1 -77.45 103.59 72.24
CA MET A 1 -76.60 102.88 73.23
C MET A 1 -76.70 101.39 72.95
N GLU A 2 -75.53 100.73 72.84
CA GLU A 2 -75.26 99.26 72.78
C GLU A 2 -76.00 98.37 71.76
N LYS A 3 -75.31 97.97 70.67
CA LYS A 3 -74.58 96.69 70.39
C LYS A 3 -75.49 95.61 69.79
N ARG A 4 -75.31 95.27 68.49
CA ARG A 4 -74.58 94.08 67.96
C ARG A 4 -75.12 92.75 68.55
N THR A 5 -75.50 91.70 67.81
CA THR A 5 -74.94 91.19 66.55
C THR A 5 -75.80 90.03 66.02
N SER A 6 -75.91 89.97 64.70
CA SER A 6 -76.31 88.80 63.90
C SER A 6 -75.24 87.69 63.95
N ARG A 7 -75.66 86.41 64.01
CA ARG A 7 -74.84 85.27 63.62
C ARG A 7 -75.64 84.34 62.72
N LYS A 8 -75.35 84.41 61.41
CA LYS A 8 -75.61 83.34 60.45
C LYS A 8 -74.65 82.18 60.74
N ILE A 9 -75.20 80.99 60.89
CA ILE A 9 -74.48 79.71 61.02
C ILE A 9 -73.94 79.35 59.62
N GLY A 10 -72.62 79.31 59.48
CA GLY A 10 -71.92 78.99 58.24
C GLY A 10 -71.82 77.49 58.00
N TYR A 11 -72.43 77.03 56.90
CA TYR A 11 -72.37 75.65 56.37
C TYR A 11 -71.00 75.26 55.76
N PHE A 12 -69.92 76.00 56.03
CA PHE A 12 -68.61 75.84 55.36
C PHE A 12 -67.58 74.98 56.12
N GLY A 13 -67.88 74.52 57.34
CA GLY A 13 -66.95 73.74 58.16
C GLY A 13 -66.99 72.22 57.96
N LEU A 14 -68.13 71.65 57.59
CA LEU A 14 -68.31 70.19 57.52
C LEU A 14 -67.89 69.59 56.16
N LEU A 15 -67.89 70.37 55.09
CA LEU A 15 -67.48 69.90 53.76
C LEU A 15 -65.95 69.71 53.65
N ASN A 16 -65.16 70.57 54.31
CA ASN A 16 -63.69 70.49 54.26
C ASN A 16 -63.10 69.35 55.10
N CYS A 17 -63.82 68.85 56.12
CA CYS A 17 -63.38 67.67 56.87
C CYS A 17 -63.64 66.36 56.10
N PHE A 18 -64.78 66.26 55.40
CA PHE A 18 -65.12 65.06 54.63
C PHE A 18 -64.23 64.86 53.39
N ILE A 19 -63.85 65.96 52.72
CA ILE A 19 -62.97 65.90 51.55
C ILE A 19 -61.56 65.42 51.95
N LYS A 20 -61.01 65.93 53.06
CA LYS A 20 -59.65 65.61 53.54
C LYS A 20 -59.51 64.17 54.06
N GLU A 21 -60.59 63.58 54.57
CA GLU A 21 -60.61 62.19 55.03
C GLU A 21 -60.88 61.19 53.88
N SER A 22 -61.61 61.61 52.84
CA SER A 22 -61.79 60.83 51.61
C SER A 22 -60.51 60.76 50.75
N GLU A 23 -59.72 61.85 50.69
CA GLU A 23 -58.42 61.88 49.99
C GLU A 23 -57.38 60.97 50.64
N LYS A 24 -57.34 60.89 51.99
CA LYS A 24 -56.42 59.98 52.70
C LYS A 24 -56.76 58.51 52.48
N LYS A 25 -58.05 58.14 52.46
CA LYS A 25 -58.48 56.76 52.18
C LYS A 25 -58.33 56.38 50.71
N MET A 26 -58.58 57.30 49.77
CA MET A 26 -58.29 57.07 48.34
C MET A 26 -56.79 56.87 48.10
N ASN A 27 -55.92 57.70 48.69
CA ASN A 27 -54.48 57.58 48.51
C ASN A 27 -53.92 56.26 49.05
N LEU A 28 -54.47 55.69 50.13
CA LEU A 28 -54.02 54.41 50.68
C LEU A 28 -54.48 53.21 49.82
N VAL A 29 -55.68 53.26 49.24
CA VAL A 29 -56.15 52.24 48.30
C VAL A 29 -55.40 52.33 46.98
N PHE A 30 -55.12 53.55 46.50
CA PHE A 30 -54.30 53.77 45.31
C PHE A 30 -52.86 53.32 45.52
N PHE A 31 -52.25 53.59 46.69
CA PHE A 31 -50.91 53.09 47.01
C PHE A 31 -50.85 51.58 47.15
N LYS A 32 -51.87 50.94 47.75
CA LYS A 32 -51.93 49.47 47.82
C LYS A 32 -52.11 48.84 46.44
N LYS A 33 -52.97 49.41 45.58
CA LYS A 33 -53.15 48.94 44.21
C LYS A 33 -51.91 49.21 43.34
N ALA A 34 -51.28 50.37 43.49
CA ALA A 34 -50.04 50.71 42.81
C ALA A 34 -48.85 49.85 43.29
N ALA A 35 -48.77 49.53 44.58
CA ALA A 35 -47.75 48.60 45.10
C ALA A 35 -47.98 47.17 44.61
N ILE A 36 -49.23 46.71 44.51
CA ILE A 36 -49.56 45.40 43.91
C ILE A 36 -49.24 45.39 42.42
N ILE A 37 -49.55 46.47 41.69
CA ILE A 37 -49.20 46.60 40.27
C ILE A 37 -47.67 46.69 40.10
N CYS A 38 -46.95 47.41 40.95
CA CYS A 38 -45.50 47.47 40.94
C CYS A 38 -44.88 46.13 41.32
N ILE A 39 -45.45 45.34 42.25
CA ILE A 39 -44.99 43.98 42.55
C ILE A 39 -45.31 43.03 41.40
N LEU A 40 -46.46 43.17 40.73
CA LEU A 40 -46.80 42.39 39.53
C LEU A 40 -45.92 42.75 38.34
N ILE A 41 -45.60 44.03 38.15
CA ILE A 41 -44.65 44.51 37.14
C ILE A 41 -43.22 44.10 37.52
N PHE A 42 -42.83 44.15 38.79
CA PHE A 42 -41.50 43.70 39.25
C PHE A 42 -41.36 42.17 39.19
N CYS A 43 -42.45 41.41 39.37
CA CYS A 43 -42.51 39.98 39.08
C CYS A 43 -42.54 39.67 37.58
N ALA A 44 -43.08 40.55 36.73
CA ALA A 44 -43.04 40.42 35.28
C ALA A 44 -41.70 40.87 34.67
N VAL A 45 -40.96 41.75 35.37
CA VAL A 45 -39.64 42.28 35.00
C VAL A 45 -38.49 41.49 35.67
N PHE A 46 -38.81 40.53 36.55
CA PHE A 46 -37.90 39.41 36.80
C PHE A 46 -37.82 38.59 35.52
N THR A 47 -36.94 39.08 34.64
CA THR A 47 -36.27 38.39 33.55
C THR A 47 -36.54 36.90 33.62
N PHE A 48 -37.51 36.45 32.83
CA PHE A 48 -37.51 35.09 32.35
C PHE A 48 -36.20 34.96 31.57
N ALA A 49 -35.16 34.55 32.28
CA ALA A 49 -33.97 33.94 31.75
C ALA A 49 -34.49 32.85 30.79
N ALA A 50 -34.52 33.18 29.50
CA ALA A 50 -35.15 32.36 28.51
C ALA A 50 -34.24 31.16 28.35
N THR A 51 -34.64 30.03 28.94
CA THR A 51 -33.87 28.80 28.91
C THR A 51 -33.65 28.42 27.46
N THR A 52 -32.42 28.59 26.96
CA THR A 52 -32.07 28.28 25.57
C THR A 52 -31.36 26.93 25.51
N THR A 53 -31.71 26.15 24.51
CA THR A 53 -31.06 24.88 24.19
C THR A 53 -30.25 25.09 22.91
N SER A 54 -28.94 24.88 22.97
CA SER A 54 -28.06 25.02 21.82
C SER A 54 -27.15 23.80 21.68
N LEU A 55 -26.96 23.34 20.44
CA LEU A 55 -25.92 22.37 20.11
C LEU A 55 -24.56 23.08 20.24
N GLU A 56 -23.67 22.56 21.08
CA GLU A 56 -22.43 23.26 21.43
C GLU A 56 -21.23 22.80 20.59
N SER A 57 -21.09 21.48 20.41
CA SER A 57 -20.02 20.91 19.61
C SER A 57 -20.49 19.65 18.90
N PHE A 58 -20.08 19.53 17.65
CA PHE A 58 -20.34 18.41 16.78
C PHE A 58 -19.12 18.20 15.88
N GLU A 59 -18.57 16.99 15.88
CA GLU A 59 -17.46 16.61 15.00
C GLU A 59 -17.99 16.27 13.62
N THR A 60 -17.47 16.94 12.58
CA THR A 60 -17.94 16.80 11.20
C THR A 60 -17.14 15.77 10.39
N ASN A 61 -15.93 15.44 10.82
CA ASN A 61 -15.05 14.48 10.15
C ASN A 61 -14.87 13.26 11.06
N VAL A 62 -15.69 12.23 10.83
CA VAL A 62 -15.74 11.04 11.69
C VAL A 62 -15.23 9.84 10.89
N LYS A 63 -14.30 9.06 11.43
CA LYS A 63 -13.91 7.78 10.82
C LYS A 63 -14.67 6.64 11.45
N LYS A 64 -14.94 5.58 10.67
CA LYS A 64 -15.54 4.34 11.16
C LYS A 64 -14.82 3.83 12.43
N GLY A 65 -15.59 3.48 13.46
CA GLY A 65 -15.07 3.00 14.74
C GLY A 65 -14.52 4.07 15.69
N GLU A 66 -14.46 5.36 15.29
CA GLU A 66 -14.12 6.45 16.20
C GLU A 66 -15.34 6.91 17.02
N GLU A 67 -15.07 7.49 18.18
CA GLU A 67 -16.10 8.01 19.09
C GLU A 67 -16.52 9.41 18.66
N VAL A 68 -17.81 9.59 18.35
CA VAL A 68 -18.41 10.89 18.06
C VAL A 68 -19.10 11.41 19.29
N ILE A 69 -18.70 12.60 19.73
CA ILE A 69 -19.26 13.24 20.92
C ILE A 69 -20.23 14.34 20.50
N VAL A 70 -21.51 14.12 20.79
CA VAL A 70 -22.56 15.14 20.62
C VAL A 70 -22.81 15.81 21.96
N LYS A 71 -22.50 17.12 22.05
CA LYS A 71 -22.73 17.92 23.26
C LYS A 71 -23.84 18.93 23.04
N VAL A 72 -24.84 18.85 23.91
CA VAL A 72 -25.95 19.79 23.97
C VAL A 72 -25.87 20.58 25.26
N ARG A 73 -25.79 21.91 25.12
CA ARG A 73 -25.79 22.85 26.23
C ARG A 73 -27.20 23.39 26.45
N ILE A 74 -27.61 23.40 27.71
CA ILE A 74 -28.86 24.00 28.15
C ILE A 74 -28.49 25.08 29.16
N THR A 75 -28.77 26.32 28.82
CA THR A 75 -28.41 27.47 29.64
C THR A 75 -29.43 27.73 30.73
N GLU A 76 -28.98 28.35 31.83
CA GLU A 76 -29.84 28.91 32.87
C GLU A 76 -30.85 27.90 33.49
N THR A 77 -30.41 26.67 33.75
CA THR A 77 -31.27 25.60 34.29
C THR A 77 -30.56 24.75 35.35
N THR A 78 -31.33 23.93 36.07
CA THR A 78 -30.77 23.01 37.08
C THR A 78 -30.91 21.56 36.65
N LEU A 79 -29.94 20.73 37.04
CA LEU A 79 -29.84 19.32 36.67
C LEU A 79 -31.13 18.51 36.89
N LYS A 80 -31.89 18.85 37.94
CA LYS A 80 -33.16 18.18 38.32
C LYS A 80 -34.33 18.50 37.39
N LYS A 81 -34.31 19.66 36.74
CA LYS A 81 -35.39 20.13 35.84
C LYS A 81 -35.23 19.62 34.41
N VAL A 82 -34.07 19.08 34.07
CA VAL A 82 -33.72 18.57 32.74
C VAL A 82 -33.89 17.07 32.71
N ASN A 83 -34.89 16.59 31.98
CA ASN A 83 -34.99 15.20 31.56
C ASN A 83 -34.65 15.12 30.08
N TYR A 84 -34.07 14.02 29.65
CA TYR A 84 -33.73 13.81 28.25
C TYR A 84 -34.06 12.38 27.85
N SER A 85 -34.36 12.22 26.56
CA SER A 85 -34.53 10.92 25.93
C SER A 85 -33.95 11.01 24.52
N PHE A 86 -33.34 9.92 24.10
CA PHE A 86 -32.76 9.81 22.78
C PHE A 86 -33.19 8.44 22.25
N ASP A 87 -33.95 8.44 21.16
CA ASP A 87 -34.47 7.22 20.55
C ASP A 87 -33.33 6.30 20.13
N GLU A 88 -33.59 5.01 20.00
CA GLU A 88 -32.53 4.06 19.62
C GLU A 88 -31.96 4.43 18.25
N PRO A 89 -30.63 4.47 18.13
CA PRO A 89 -29.99 4.74 16.84
C PRO A 89 -30.21 3.55 15.88
N SER A 90 -29.97 3.77 14.58
CA SER A 90 -30.06 2.72 13.56
C SER A 90 -29.09 1.57 13.83
N GLU A 91 -29.35 0.39 13.23
CA GLU A 91 -28.62 -0.88 13.44
C GLU A 91 -27.08 -0.76 13.36
N ASN A 92 -26.57 0.18 12.55
CA ASN A 92 -25.13 0.36 12.29
C ASN A 92 -24.48 1.46 13.15
N VAL A 93 -25.17 1.92 14.20
CA VAL A 93 -24.70 2.98 15.11
C VAL A 93 -24.90 2.52 16.55
N ARG A 94 -23.80 2.39 17.29
CA ARG A 94 -23.83 2.03 18.71
C ARG A 94 -23.71 3.26 19.58
N ARG A 95 -24.62 3.40 20.56
CA ARG A 95 -24.49 4.41 21.62
C ARG A 95 -23.72 3.83 22.78
N MET A 96 -22.59 4.44 23.11
CA MET A 96 -21.71 3.98 24.19
C MET A 96 -22.02 4.66 25.51
N LEU A 97 -22.30 5.96 25.48
CA LEU A 97 -22.45 6.76 26.67
C LEU A 97 -23.53 7.81 26.49
N LEU A 98 -24.28 8.04 27.56
CA LEU A 98 -25.22 9.14 27.69
C LEU A 98 -25.10 9.71 29.09
N LYS A 99 -24.50 10.90 29.20
CA LYS A 99 -24.17 11.55 30.46
C LYS A 99 -24.83 12.91 30.53
N LYS A 100 -25.26 13.29 31.74
CA LYS A 100 -25.79 14.62 32.03
C LYS A 100 -25.08 15.17 33.27
N TYR A 101 -24.51 16.37 33.17
CA TYR A 101 -23.79 17.01 34.26
C TYR A 101 -23.92 18.54 34.19
N VAL A 102 -23.52 19.24 35.25
CA VAL A 102 -23.49 20.71 35.30
C VAL A 102 -22.16 21.17 34.70
N ASP A 103 -22.18 22.20 33.85
CA ASP A 103 -20.96 22.73 33.23
C ASP A 103 -19.95 23.15 34.34
N PRO A 104 -18.72 22.59 34.34
CA PRO A 104 -17.68 22.97 35.30
C PRO A 104 -17.34 24.45 35.30
N GLN A 105 -17.52 25.14 34.16
CA GLN A 105 -17.22 26.56 34.00
C GLN A 105 -18.42 27.45 34.37
N ASN A 106 -19.64 26.95 34.22
CA ASN A 106 -20.87 27.67 34.53
C ASN A 106 -21.86 26.79 35.30
N SER A 107 -21.98 27.01 36.61
CA SER A 107 -22.86 26.22 37.48
C SER A 107 -24.35 26.34 37.19
N SER A 108 -24.75 27.27 36.29
CA SER A 108 -26.12 27.45 35.82
C SER A 108 -26.44 26.75 34.50
N ASP A 109 -25.45 26.10 33.86
CA ASP A 109 -25.64 25.38 32.60
C ASP A 109 -25.63 23.86 32.83
N VAL A 110 -26.45 23.15 32.07
CA VAL A 110 -26.51 21.68 32.06
C VAL A 110 -26.07 21.18 30.70
N ILE A 111 -25.10 20.26 30.69
CA ILE A 111 -24.59 19.62 29.49
C ILE A 111 -25.12 18.19 29.41
N ILE A 112 -25.61 17.82 28.23
CA ILE A 112 -25.91 16.44 27.85
C ILE A 112 -24.86 16.01 26.84
N GLU A 113 -24.12 14.96 27.17
CA GLU A 113 -23.05 14.38 26.36
C GLU A 113 -23.48 12.99 25.92
N SER A 114 -23.49 12.78 24.60
CA SER A 114 -23.83 11.50 23.98
C SER A 114 -22.68 11.03 23.10
N VAL A 115 -22.20 9.80 23.33
CA VAL A 115 -21.10 9.20 22.56
C VAL A 115 -21.64 8.11 21.65
N PHE A 116 -21.34 8.23 20.36
CA PHE A 116 -21.75 7.30 19.31
C PHE A 116 -20.52 6.68 18.62
N ILE A 117 -20.61 5.42 18.25
CA ILE A 117 -19.64 4.72 17.40
C ILE A 117 -20.37 4.20 16.18
N PHE A 118 -19.79 4.42 15.00
CA PHE A 118 -20.35 4.03 13.71
C PHE A 118 -19.64 2.79 13.21
N ASP A 119 -20.40 1.73 12.96
CA ASP A 119 -19.87 0.44 12.53
C ASP A 119 -19.68 0.35 11.00
N GLU A 120 -20.23 1.30 10.25
CA GLU A 120 -20.11 1.41 8.79
C GLU A 120 -19.75 2.83 8.36
N SER A 121 -19.15 2.97 7.17
CA SER A 121 -18.94 4.25 6.51
C SER A 121 -20.19 4.65 5.72
N GLY A 122 -20.44 5.94 5.59
CA GLY A 122 -21.62 6.47 4.90
C GLY A 122 -22.23 7.69 5.59
N SER A 123 -23.42 8.05 5.15
CA SER A 123 -24.15 9.21 5.67
C SER A 123 -25.20 8.75 6.68
N PHE A 124 -25.05 9.15 7.94
CA PHE A 124 -25.91 8.73 9.04
C PHE A 124 -26.71 9.90 9.59
N LYS A 125 -28.03 9.71 9.67
CA LYS A 125 -28.93 10.65 10.33
C LYS A 125 -29.29 10.12 11.71
N LEU A 126 -28.76 10.73 12.75
CA LEU A 126 -29.10 10.38 14.13
C LEU A 126 -30.53 10.84 14.47
N PRO A 127 -31.25 10.09 15.33
CA PRO A 127 -32.54 10.55 15.82
C PRO A 127 -32.36 11.84 16.64
N PRO A 128 -33.37 12.72 16.67
CA PRO A 128 -33.26 13.99 17.38
C PRO A 128 -33.22 13.77 18.90
N LEU A 129 -32.44 14.59 19.60
CA LEU A 129 -32.42 14.59 21.05
C LEU A 129 -33.67 15.28 21.58
N ILE A 130 -34.45 14.57 22.41
CA ILE A 130 -35.61 15.12 23.08
C ILE A 130 -35.20 15.56 24.48
N VAL A 131 -35.30 16.85 24.76
CA VAL A 131 -35.02 17.44 26.07
C VAL A 131 -36.32 17.99 26.65
N LYS A 132 -36.68 17.56 27.85
CA LYS A 132 -37.79 18.10 28.64
C LYS A 132 -37.23 18.99 29.75
N ILE A 133 -37.52 20.27 29.69
CA ILE A 133 -37.14 21.26 30.71
C ILE A 133 -38.42 21.65 31.46
N GLY A 134 -38.58 21.15 32.68
CA GLY A 134 -39.85 21.26 33.40
C GLY A 134 -40.99 20.55 32.64
N GLN A 135 -41.98 21.31 32.15
CA GLN A 135 -43.10 20.79 31.35
C GLN A 135 -42.94 21.00 29.84
N LYS A 136 -41.91 21.75 29.39
CA LYS A 136 -41.72 22.08 27.98
C LYS A 136 -40.80 21.06 27.31
N LYS A 137 -41.23 20.51 26.17
CA LYS A 137 -40.45 19.59 25.33
C LYS A 137 -39.72 20.39 24.26
N HIS A 138 -38.43 20.16 24.13
CA HIS A 138 -37.55 20.68 23.10
C HIS A 138 -37.01 19.49 22.30
N THR A 139 -36.99 19.62 20.98
CA THR A 139 -36.44 18.62 20.07
C THR A 139 -35.26 19.27 19.36
N ILE A 140 -34.11 18.61 19.44
CA ILE A 140 -32.85 19.11 18.91
C ILE A 140 -32.44 18.15 17.79
N ASP A 141 -32.53 18.64 16.56
CA ASP A 141 -32.11 17.88 15.39
C ASP A 141 -30.59 17.86 15.33
N ILE A 142 -30.04 16.66 15.11
CA ILE A 142 -28.60 16.48 14.95
C ILE A 142 -28.32 16.49 13.44
N PRO A 143 -27.29 17.25 12.99
CA PRO A 143 -26.87 17.23 11.59
C PRO A 143 -26.56 15.81 11.11
N THR A 144 -26.63 15.63 9.78
CA THR A 144 -26.21 14.36 9.19
C THR A 144 -24.70 14.20 9.35
N ILE A 145 -24.27 13.01 9.75
CA ILE A 145 -22.87 12.68 10.03
C ILE A 145 -22.32 11.93 8.83
N GLU A 146 -21.27 12.47 8.21
CA GLU A 146 -20.53 11.75 7.18
C GLU A 146 -19.39 10.97 7.85
N VAL A 147 -19.49 9.65 7.76
CA VAL A 147 -18.51 8.73 8.34
C VAL A 147 -17.64 8.19 7.21
N SER A 148 -16.37 8.57 7.21
CA SER A 148 -15.37 8.07 6.26
C SER A 148 -14.79 6.73 6.70
N GLU A 149 -14.19 6.01 5.77
CA GLU A 149 -13.58 4.72 6.06
C GLU A 149 -12.32 4.90 6.93
N ASN A 150 -12.15 4.04 7.94
CA ASN A 150 -10.97 4.07 8.80
C ASN A 150 -9.87 3.17 8.25
N ALA A 151 -8.90 3.78 7.56
CA ALA A 151 -7.77 3.09 6.96
C ALA A 151 -6.91 2.31 7.99
N LYS A 152 -6.93 2.68 9.28
CA LYS A 152 -6.13 1.98 10.31
C LYS A 152 -6.66 0.58 10.65
N LEU A 153 -7.92 0.30 10.32
CA LEU A 153 -8.56 -1.01 10.58
C LEU A 153 -8.46 -1.97 9.39
N LYS A 154 -7.81 -1.57 8.30
CA LYS A 154 -7.70 -2.33 7.06
C LYS A 154 -6.28 -2.83 6.85
N THR A 155 -6.17 -3.98 6.19
CA THR A 155 -4.91 -4.56 5.74
C THR A 155 -4.49 -3.91 4.44
N ALA A 156 -3.18 -3.80 4.20
CA ALA A 156 -2.67 -3.28 2.95
C ALA A 156 -3.06 -4.18 1.77
N GLU A 157 -3.39 -3.58 0.64
CA GLU A 157 -3.82 -4.30 -0.56
C GLU A 157 -3.05 -3.78 -1.79
N VAL A 158 -2.81 -4.69 -2.74
CA VAL A 158 -2.19 -4.38 -4.04
C VAL A 158 -2.94 -5.13 -5.15
N PHE A 159 -3.18 -4.45 -6.27
CA PHE A 159 -3.89 -5.02 -7.42
C PHE A 159 -3.52 -4.32 -8.73
N TRP A 160 -3.77 -5.01 -9.83
CA TRP A 160 -3.58 -4.47 -11.17
C TRP A 160 -4.84 -3.76 -11.65
N ASP A 161 -4.66 -2.59 -12.25
CA ASP A 161 -5.69 -1.83 -12.93
C ASP A 161 -5.24 -1.56 -14.37
N PHE A 162 -6.08 -1.90 -15.34
CA PHE A 162 -5.76 -1.81 -16.75
C PHE A 162 -7.05 -1.66 -17.56
N ASN A 163 -6.95 -1.09 -18.76
CA ASN A 163 -8.11 -0.95 -19.62
C ASN A 163 -8.50 -2.31 -20.22
N SER A 164 -9.51 -2.94 -19.63
CA SER A 164 -10.03 -4.25 -20.05
C SER A 164 -11.04 -4.17 -21.22
N GLU A 165 -11.45 -2.97 -21.64
CA GLU A 165 -12.40 -2.80 -22.75
C GLU A 165 -11.78 -3.14 -24.11
N ASN A 166 -10.45 -3.06 -24.22
CA ASN A 166 -9.74 -3.39 -25.43
C ASN A 166 -9.37 -4.88 -25.45
N GLU A 167 -9.57 -5.51 -26.61
CA GLU A 167 -9.06 -6.86 -26.84
C GLU A 167 -7.53 -6.88 -26.72
N ILE A 168 -7.04 -7.77 -25.87
CA ILE A 168 -5.61 -7.94 -25.64
C ILE A 168 -5.04 -8.77 -26.78
N GLN A 169 -4.13 -8.18 -27.54
CA GLN A 169 -3.49 -8.83 -28.67
C GLN A 169 -2.05 -9.19 -28.35
N CYS A 170 -1.60 -10.32 -28.87
CA CYS A 170 -0.20 -10.70 -28.85
C CYS A 170 0.66 -9.59 -29.48
N THR A 171 1.88 -9.40 -28.97
CA THR A 171 2.88 -8.41 -29.42
C THR A 171 2.52 -6.92 -29.30
N LEU A 172 1.30 -6.57 -28.90
CA LEU A 172 0.91 -5.19 -28.63
C LEU A 172 1.11 -4.82 -27.15
N PRO A 173 1.68 -3.63 -26.85
CA PRO A 173 1.88 -3.17 -25.49
C PRO A 173 0.58 -2.72 -24.84
N ILE A 174 0.41 -3.10 -23.58
CA ILE A 174 -0.68 -2.69 -22.70
C ILE A 174 -0.08 -2.01 -21.47
N GLU A 175 -0.75 -0.97 -20.98
CA GLU A 175 -0.38 -0.32 -19.74
C GLU A 175 -1.08 -1.00 -18.56
N LEU A 176 -0.28 -1.48 -17.61
CA LEU A 176 -0.75 -2.01 -16.34
C LEU A 176 -0.40 -1.02 -15.24
N ASN A 177 -1.39 -0.52 -14.53
CA ASN A 177 -1.23 0.31 -13.36
C ASN A 177 -1.25 -0.58 -12.12
N LEU A 178 -0.15 -0.59 -11.38
CA LEU A 178 -0.11 -1.27 -10.11
C LEU A 178 -0.63 -0.31 -9.03
N LYS A 179 -1.80 -0.62 -8.49
CA LYS A 179 -2.45 0.19 -7.47
C LYS A 179 -2.33 -0.43 -6.09
N ILE A 180 -2.22 0.42 -5.08
CA ILE A 180 -2.15 0.02 -3.68
C ILE A 180 -3.14 0.81 -2.83
N ARG A 181 -3.57 0.24 -1.71
CA ARG A 181 -4.49 0.86 -0.75
C ARG A 181 -4.08 0.51 0.68
N TYR A 182 -4.39 1.41 1.61
CA TYR A 182 -4.10 1.25 3.04
C TYR A 182 -2.60 1.08 3.32
N VAL A 183 -1.75 1.77 2.54
CA VAL A 183 -0.28 1.76 2.65
C VAL A 183 0.21 3.16 3.02
N SER A 184 1.17 3.22 3.93
CA SER A 184 1.86 4.45 4.34
C SER A 184 3.23 4.63 3.65
N SER A 185 3.96 3.54 3.43
CA SER A 185 5.22 3.53 2.69
C SER A 185 5.50 2.18 2.02
N ILE A 186 6.22 2.20 0.90
CA ILE A 186 6.77 0.99 0.26
C ILE A 186 8.24 0.87 0.67
N GLU A 187 8.60 -0.25 1.29
CA GLU A 187 9.99 -0.55 1.68
C GLU A 187 10.71 -1.31 0.57
N ARG A 188 10.02 -2.32 0.00
CA ARG A 188 10.55 -3.13 -1.08
C ARG A 188 9.48 -3.41 -2.12
N PHE A 189 9.93 -3.47 -3.35
CA PHE A 189 9.09 -3.61 -4.52
C PHE A 189 9.72 -4.61 -5.49
N ASP A 190 9.01 -5.69 -5.82
CA ASP A 190 9.48 -6.69 -6.77
C ASP A 190 8.36 -7.14 -7.72
N VAL A 191 8.66 -7.10 -9.03
CA VAL A 191 7.80 -7.65 -10.09
C VAL A 191 8.69 -8.58 -10.89
N PRO A 192 8.68 -9.90 -10.61
CA PRO A 192 9.49 -10.86 -11.33
C PRO A 192 9.18 -10.83 -12.84
N LEU A 193 10.22 -11.09 -13.63
CA LEU A 193 10.10 -11.26 -15.07
C LEU A 193 9.23 -12.50 -15.38
N ASP A 194 8.48 -12.42 -16.49
CA ASP A 194 7.63 -13.50 -17.00
C ASP A 194 8.26 -14.10 -18.27
N GLU A 195 8.15 -15.41 -18.44
CA GLU A 195 8.64 -16.12 -19.63
C GLU A 195 7.72 -15.87 -20.84
N HIS A 196 6.44 -15.64 -20.59
CA HIS A 196 5.39 -15.54 -21.63
C HIS A 196 5.01 -14.10 -21.98
N ALA A 197 5.60 -13.11 -21.30
CA ALA A 197 5.33 -11.70 -21.54
C ALA A 197 6.54 -10.81 -21.21
N ALA A 198 6.79 -9.81 -22.05
CA ALA A 198 7.75 -8.77 -21.73
C ALA A 198 7.10 -7.73 -20.81
N ILE A 199 7.80 -7.35 -19.75
CA ILE A 199 7.36 -6.31 -18.82
C ILE A 199 8.45 -5.25 -18.64
N SER A 200 8.05 -3.98 -18.67
CA SER A 200 8.93 -2.83 -18.42
C SER A 200 8.24 -1.83 -17.51
N ARG A 201 8.98 -1.25 -16.57
CA ARG A 201 8.45 -0.21 -15.66
C ARG A 201 8.59 1.16 -16.34
N LYS A 202 7.48 1.84 -16.62
CA LYS A 202 7.48 3.21 -17.19
C LYS A 202 7.73 4.28 -16.14
N THR A 203 7.11 4.16 -14.97
CA THR A 203 7.20 5.19 -13.93
C THR A 203 7.06 4.55 -12.54
N ALA A 204 7.85 5.04 -11.60
CA ALA A 204 7.69 4.77 -10.18
C ALA A 204 7.19 6.05 -9.51
N MET A 205 6.08 5.97 -8.77
CA MET A 205 5.55 7.12 -8.04
C MET A 205 6.01 7.05 -6.59
N ILE A 206 6.46 8.17 -6.05
CA ILE A 206 6.71 8.31 -4.62
C ILE A 206 5.34 8.47 -3.96
N LEU A 207 4.99 7.57 -3.06
CA LEU A 207 3.77 7.68 -2.29
C LEU A 207 3.87 8.88 -1.34
N SER A 208 2.87 9.74 -1.38
CA SER A 208 2.61 10.73 -0.34
C SER A 208 1.36 10.30 0.38
N PHE A 209 1.50 9.83 1.62
CA PHE A 209 0.36 9.43 2.41
C PHE A 209 -0.55 10.64 2.69
N ASP A 210 -1.76 10.63 2.13
CA ASP A 210 -2.82 11.57 2.46
C ASP A 210 -3.89 10.85 3.31
N GLU A 211 -4.06 11.29 4.56
CA GLU A 211 -5.07 10.74 5.47
C GLU A 211 -6.52 10.92 4.99
N ASN A 212 -6.74 11.79 4.00
CA ASN A 212 -8.04 12.08 3.39
C ASN A 212 -8.19 11.46 1.98
N ALA A 213 -7.24 10.65 1.52
CA ALA A 213 -7.30 10.04 0.21
C ALA A 213 -8.53 9.13 0.05
N ASP A 214 -9.09 9.10 -1.16
CA ASP A 214 -10.12 8.13 -1.54
C ASP A 214 -9.47 6.74 -1.69
N PHE A 215 -9.46 5.99 -0.59
CA PHE A 215 -8.94 4.62 -0.54
C PHE A 215 -9.74 3.67 -1.44
N ALA A 216 -10.94 4.03 -1.92
CA ALA A 216 -11.77 3.15 -2.75
C ALA A 216 -11.27 3.02 -4.20
N ASN A 217 -10.36 3.89 -4.66
CA ASN A 217 -9.73 3.80 -5.98
C ASN A 217 -8.25 3.38 -5.91
N GLY A 218 -7.60 3.65 -4.78
CA GLY A 218 -6.19 3.31 -4.56
C GLY A 218 -5.23 4.19 -5.34
N GLU A 219 -4.01 4.27 -4.84
CA GLU A 219 -2.95 5.09 -5.40
C GLU A 219 -2.10 4.26 -6.36
N THR A 220 -1.70 4.85 -7.48
CA THR A 220 -0.81 4.21 -8.44
C THR A 220 0.62 4.20 -7.89
N ALA A 221 1.10 3.02 -7.50
CA ALA A 221 2.49 2.85 -7.04
C ALA A 221 3.48 2.83 -8.20
N ALA A 222 3.08 2.23 -9.33
CA ALA A 222 3.93 2.10 -10.50
C ALA A 222 3.10 1.84 -11.77
N VAL A 223 3.62 2.29 -12.91
CA VAL A 223 3.06 2.03 -14.23
C VAL A 223 3.99 1.09 -14.98
N TYR A 224 3.42 0.04 -15.56
CA TYR A 224 4.11 -0.97 -16.33
C TYR A 224 3.61 -1.00 -17.77
N GLN A 225 4.52 -1.29 -18.69
CA GLN A 225 4.22 -1.72 -20.04
C GLN A 225 4.35 -3.23 -20.09
N TRP A 226 3.28 -3.92 -20.45
CA TRP A 226 3.20 -5.38 -20.55
C TRP A 226 2.88 -5.77 -22.00
N ILE A 227 3.69 -6.65 -22.57
CA ILE A 227 3.53 -7.14 -23.94
C ILE A 227 3.43 -8.67 -23.87
N PRO A 228 2.25 -9.26 -24.11
CA PRO A 228 2.12 -10.71 -24.18
C PRO A 228 2.84 -11.24 -25.43
N LEU A 229 3.62 -12.31 -25.26
CA LEU A 229 4.41 -12.93 -26.33
C LEU A 229 3.74 -14.18 -26.92
N GLU A 230 2.72 -14.70 -26.24
CA GLU A 230 1.98 -15.90 -26.61
C GLU A 230 0.48 -15.61 -26.67
N GLU A 231 -0.24 -16.40 -27.47
CA GLU A 231 -1.71 -16.36 -27.53
C GLU A 231 -2.34 -17.30 -26.50
N GLY A 232 -3.60 -17.02 -26.16
CA GLY A 232 -4.38 -17.81 -25.21
C GLY A 232 -4.46 -17.21 -23.81
N LYS A 233 -4.71 -18.06 -22.82
CA LYS A 233 -4.97 -17.62 -21.45
C LYS A 233 -3.66 -17.37 -20.71
N LEU A 234 -3.32 -16.10 -20.51
CA LEU A 234 -2.10 -15.67 -19.81
C LEU A 234 -2.43 -15.06 -18.45
N SER A 235 -1.55 -15.24 -17.48
CA SER A 235 -1.64 -14.54 -16.18
C SER A 235 -0.99 -13.17 -16.29
N LEU A 236 -1.55 -12.18 -15.60
CA LEU A 236 -0.86 -10.91 -15.39
C LEU A 236 0.41 -11.12 -14.54
N PRO A 237 1.40 -10.22 -14.66
CA PRO A 237 2.64 -10.30 -13.92
C PRO A 237 2.42 -10.38 -12.41
N LYS A 238 3.21 -11.21 -11.74
CA LYS A 238 3.18 -11.29 -10.27
C LYS A 238 3.81 -10.02 -9.72
N ALA A 239 3.21 -9.44 -8.69
CA ALA A 239 3.78 -8.31 -7.96
C ALA A 239 3.82 -8.66 -6.47
N GLU A 240 4.99 -8.51 -5.86
CA GLU A 240 5.23 -8.73 -4.43
C GLU A 240 5.83 -7.46 -3.82
N LEU A 241 5.21 -6.97 -2.74
CA LEU A 241 5.63 -5.76 -2.07
C LEU A 241 5.79 -6.00 -0.57
N GLU A 242 6.82 -5.38 0.01
CA GLU A 242 6.98 -5.19 1.45
C GLU A 242 6.60 -3.74 1.75
N VAL A 243 5.52 -3.56 2.51
CA VAL A 243 4.91 -2.26 2.75
C VAL A 243 4.63 -2.05 4.22
N THR A 244 4.62 -0.79 4.64
CA THR A 244 4.11 -0.41 5.96
C THR A 244 2.65 -0.02 5.80
N GLY A 245 1.74 -0.79 6.40
CA GLY A 245 0.31 -0.50 6.37
C GLY A 245 -0.02 0.81 7.11
N THR A 246 -1.21 1.35 6.87
CA THR A 246 -1.76 2.48 7.65
C THR A 246 -1.98 2.17 9.12
N ASN A 247 -1.96 0.89 9.49
CA ASN A 247 -1.94 0.42 10.88
C ASN A 247 -0.54 0.50 11.52
N GLY A 248 0.52 0.82 10.76
CA GLY A 248 1.91 0.89 11.21
C GLY A 248 2.66 -0.45 11.22
N GLU A 249 2.02 -1.55 10.78
CA GLU A 249 2.66 -2.86 10.68
C GLU A 249 3.29 -3.07 9.30
N VAL A 250 4.47 -3.68 9.28
CA VAL A 250 5.11 -4.13 8.03
C VAL A 250 4.43 -5.40 7.54
N GLN A 251 3.97 -5.40 6.30
CA GLN A 251 3.19 -6.46 5.67
C GLN A 251 3.82 -6.84 4.31
N PHE A 252 3.85 -8.14 4.03
CA PHE A 252 4.18 -8.65 2.70
C PHE A 252 2.89 -8.91 1.94
N ILE A 253 2.63 -8.12 0.90
CA ILE A 253 1.41 -8.18 0.10
C ILE A 253 1.71 -8.66 -1.32
N LYS A 254 0.77 -9.39 -1.91
CA LYS A 254 0.90 -9.95 -3.27
C LYS A 254 -0.30 -9.58 -4.10
N ALA A 255 -0.06 -9.20 -5.35
CA ALA A 255 -1.15 -8.94 -6.28
C ALA A 255 -1.93 -10.24 -6.58
N PRO A 256 -3.26 -10.17 -6.70
CA PRO A 256 -4.07 -11.33 -7.05
C PRO A 256 -3.71 -11.85 -8.44
N GLU A 257 -3.76 -13.17 -8.62
CA GLU A 257 -3.56 -13.79 -9.92
C GLU A 257 -4.79 -13.52 -10.82
N ILE A 258 -4.59 -12.69 -11.84
CA ILE A 258 -5.61 -12.34 -12.83
C ILE A 258 -5.23 -13.01 -14.15
N PHE A 259 -6.20 -13.65 -14.80
CA PHE A 259 -6.01 -14.25 -16.12
C PHE A 259 -6.71 -13.44 -17.19
N VAL A 260 -6.01 -13.19 -18.28
CA VAL A 260 -6.51 -12.51 -19.47
C VAL A 260 -6.41 -13.41 -20.68
N ASN A 261 -7.33 -13.23 -21.64
CA ASN A 261 -7.31 -13.95 -22.90
C ASN A 261 -6.63 -13.10 -23.97
N VAL A 262 -5.55 -13.62 -24.54
CA VAL A 262 -4.75 -12.95 -25.56
C VAL A 262 -5.06 -13.51 -26.93
N ILE A 263 -5.46 -12.64 -27.84
CA ILE A 263 -5.85 -12.98 -29.22
C ILE A 263 -4.63 -12.81 -30.13
N PRO A 264 -4.45 -13.62 -31.18
CA PRO A 264 -3.40 -13.41 -32.17
C PRO A 264 -3.46 -12.00 -32.78
N SER A 265 -2.28 -11.41 -32.98
CA SER A 265 -2.15 -10.15 -33.72
C SER A 265 -2.50 -10.41 -35.18
N ASN A 266 -3.62 -9.86 -35.65
CA ASN A 266 -3.93 -9.88 -37.08
C ASN A 266 -2.87 -9.04 -37.79
N SER A 267 -2.09 -9.67 -38.68
CA SER A 267 -0.96 -9.09 -39.41
C SER A 267 -1.35 -8.06 -40.49
N ILE A 268 -2.36 -7.23 -40.22
CA ILE A 268 -2.83 -6.16 -41.09
C ILE A 268 -3.21 -4.99 -40.18
N ASP A 269 -2.25 -4.09 -39.95
CA ASP A 269 -2.36 -2.72 -39.40
C ASP A 269 -1.15 -2.30 -38.52
N ALA A 270 -0.02 -3.01 -38.63
CA ALA A 270 1.29 -2.56 -38.11
C ALA A 270 1.82 -1.26 -38.77
N LYS A 271 0.98 -0.49 -39.48
CA LYS A 271 1.32 0.81 -40.08
C LYS A 271 0.48 1.99 -39.58
N LEU A 272 -0.44 1.76 -38.64
CA LEU A 272 -1.22 2.79 -37.96
C LEU A 272 -1.34 2.37 -36.49
N THR A 273 -0.28 2.41 -35.70
CA THR A 273 -0.05 3.52 -34.76
C THR A 273 1.42 3.43 -34.34
N GLN A 274 2.32 4.02 -35.14
CA GLN A 274 3.65 4.33 -34.65
C GLN A 274 3.52 5.53 -33.71
N ASN A 275 3.20 5.26 -32.45
CA ASN A 275 3.65 6.15 -31.39
C ASN A 275 5.17 5.96 -31.32
N GLU A 276 5.91 6.94 -31.82
CA GLU A 276 7.38 7.02 -31.80
C GLU A 276 7.97 7.00 -30.37
N ASP A 277 7.12 6.95 -29.34
CA ASP A 277 7.48 6.90 -27.92
C ASP A 277 7.52 5.47 -27.31
N SER A 278 7.24 4.42 -28.09
CA SER A 278 7.35 3.04 -27.57
C SER A 278 8.80 2.57 -27.57
N ILE A 279 9.36 2.35 -26.36
CA ILE A 279 10.73 1.86 -26.11
C ILE A 279 11.04 0.58 -26.94
N PHE A 280 10.03 -0.25 -27.19
CA PHE A 280 10.19 -1.53 -27.91
C PHE A 280 10.24 -1.40 -29.44
N SER A 281 9.61 -0.40 -30.07
CA SER A 281 9.67 -0.26 -31.54
C SER A 281 11.06 0.14 -32.02
N LYS A 282 11.83 0.83 -31.18
CA LYS A 282 13.24 1.14 -31.43
C LYS A 282 14.16 -0.06 -31.21
N ALA A 283 13.90 -0.88 -30.19
CA ALA A 283 14.73 -2.03 -29.82
C ALA A 283 14.77 -3.16 -30.86
N PHE A 284 13.78 -3.24 -31.76
CA PHE A 284 13.71 -4.24 -32.83
C PHE A 284 13.90 -3.66 -34.24
N SER A 285 14.17 -2.36 -34.37
CA SER A 285 14.48 -1.74 -35.66
C SER A 285 15.97 -1.91 -35.96
N GLU A 286 16.30 -2.69 -36.99
CA GLU A 286 17.67 -2.76 -37.53
C GLU A 286 18.08 -1.41 -38.09
N GLU A 287 18.83 -0.60 -37.32
CA GLU A 287 19.57 0.52 -37.89
C GLU A 287 21.08 0.29 -37.79
N THR A 288 21.61 -0.09 -38.94
CA THR A 288 22.97 0.09 -39.42
C THR A 288 23.62 1.39 -38.91
N SER A 289 24.71 1.20 -38.17
CA SER A 289 25.88 2.09 -38.07
C SER A 289 25.76 3.45 -38.75
N THR A 290 25.39 4.48 -38.00
CA THR A 290 25.97 5.83 -38.17
C THR A 290 26.09 6.52 -36.83
N SER A 291 27.34 6.80 -36.48
CA SER A 291 27.76 7.59 -35.33
C SER A 291 27.27 9.04 -35.40
N SER A 292 26.71 9.56 -34.31
CA SER A 292 26.84 10.98 -33.96
C SER A 292 26.79 11.19 -32.43
N PRO A 293 27.63 12.05 -31.85
CA PRO A 293 28.00 11.98 -30.44
C PRO A 293 27.25 13.01 -29.59
N ASN A 294 26.71 12.59 -28.44
CA ASN A 294 26.37 13.54 -27.38
C ASN A 294 27.46 13.59 -26.31
N ALA A 295 28.02 14.79 -26.18
CA ALA A 295 29.25 15.10 -25.48
C ALA A 295 29.00 15.23 -23.97
N LYS A 296 29.31 14.15 -23.22
CA LYS A 296 29.79 14.17 -21.82
C LYS A 296 30.33 12.82 -21.31
N SER A 297 30.43 11.80 -22.17
CA SER A 297 30.83 10.42 -21.79
C SER A 297 32.17 9.94 -22.39
N SER A 298 32.76 10.68 -23.34
CA SER A 298 33.87 10.18 -24.16
C SER A 298 35.22 10.01 -23.45
N LYS A 299 35.42 10.63 -22.27
CA LYS A 299 36.67 10.50 -21.49
C LYS A 299 36.61 9.33 -20.50
N ALA A 300 35.43 9.02 -19.95
CA ALA A 300 35.22 7.89 -19.05
C ALA A 300 35.12 6.55 -19.82
N ILE A 301 34.48 6.54 -21.00
CA ILE A 301 34.40 5.33 -21.84
C ILE A 301 35.80 4.91 -22.36
N LYS A 302 36.67 5.85 -22.73
CA LYS A 302 38.03 5.53 -23.19
C LYS A 302 38.94 5.03 -22.05
N ALA A 303 38.81 5.60 -20.85
CA ALA A 303 39.56 5.14 -19.68
C ALA A 303 39.07 3.77 -19.17
N ARG A 304 37.75 3.50 -19.23
CA ARG A 304 37.14 2.19 -18.87
C ARG A 304 37.47 1.10 -19.89
N LYS A 305 37.49 1.40 -21.19
CA LYS A 305 37.95 0.45 -22.23
C LYS A 305 39.42 0.06 -22.04
N ALA A 306 40.29 1.02 -21.69
CA ALA A 306 41.70 0.73 -21.43
C ALA A 306 41.91 -0.20 -20.22
N SER A 307 41.16 -0.02 -19.13
CA SER A 307 41.19 -0.91 -17.95
C SER A 307 40.59 -2.29 -18.23
N ALA A 308 39.50 -2.38 -19.00
CA ALA A 308 38.88 -3.65 -19.39
C ALA A 308 39.77 -4.48 -20.33
N GLU A 309 40.57 -3.83 -21.18
CA GLU A 309 41.48 -4.49 -22.12
C GLU A 309 42.72 -5.08 -21.41
N GLU A 310 43.20 -4.43 -20.35
CA GLU A 310 44.28 -4.94 -19.46
C GLU A 310 43.82 -6.11 -18.57
N LEU A 311 42.55 -6.13 -18.15
CA LEU A 311 41.97 -7.19 -17.30
C LEU A 311 41.57 -8.45 -18.09
N LYS A 312 41.26 -8.32 -19.38
CA LYS A 312 40.82 -9.41 -20.26
C LYS A 312 41.67 -10.69 -20.18
N PRO A 313 43.03 -10.67 -20.23
CA PRO A 313 43.83 -11.90 -20.13
C PRO A 313 43.65 -12.63 -18.79
N LEU A 314 43.51 -11.90 -17.68
CA LEU A 314 43.27 -12.49 -16.36
C LEU A 314 41.89 -13.15 -16.27
N LEU A 315 40.88 -12.53 -16.90
CA LEU A 315 39.53 -13.08 -16.95
C LEU A 315 39.45 -14.35 -17.80
N VAL A 316 40.20 -14.41 -18.92
CA VAL A 316 40.33 -15.63 -19.71
C VAL A 316 41.01 -16.73 -18.89
N GLN A 317 42.08 -16.40 -18.16
CA GLN A 317 42.75 -17.34 -17.27
C GLN A 317 41.81 -17.85 -16.15
N LEU A 318 40.96 -16.97 -15.59
CA LEU A 318 39.94 -17.36 -14.63
C LEU A 318 38.93 -18.36 -15.22
N ALA A 319 38.50 -18.14 -16.46
CA ALA A 319 37.57 -19.03 -17.16
C ALA A 319 38.18 -20.42 -17.40
N GLU A 320 39.46 -20.47 -17.78
CA GLU A 320 40.20 -21.72 -17.95
C GLU A 320 40.37 -22.49 -16.62
N LEU A 321 40.69 -21.79 -15.52
CA LEU A 321 40.81 -22.41 -14.20
C LEU A 321 39.47 -23.00 -13.73
N ARG A 322 38.37 -22.28 -13.97
CA ARG A 322 37.01 -22.79 -13.67
C ARG A 322 36.65 -23.99 -14.54
N ALA A 323 36.98 -23.98 -15.84
CA ALA A 323 36.78 -25.13 -16.73
C ALA A 323 37.57 -26.36 -16.25
N LYS A 324 38.83 -26.17 -15.83
CA LYS A 324 39.66 -27.24 -15.26
C LYS A 324 39.12 -27.76 -13.92
N GLU A 325 38.62 -26.90 -13.03
CA GLU A 325 37.98 -27.33 -11.76
C GLU A 325 36.73 -28.18 -12.04
N HIS A 326 36.01 -27.86 -13.11
CA HIS A 326 34.82 -28.58 -13.53
C HIS A 326 35.12 -30.01 -14.02
N GLU A 327 36.26 -30.21 -14.69
CA GLU A 327 36.74 -31.50 -15.19
C GLU A 327 37.54 -32.30 -14.14
N ALA A 328 38.03 -31.64 -13.10
CA ALA A 328 38.86 -32.26 -12.08
C ALA A 328 38.09 -33.28 -11.21
N LEU A 329 38.76 -34.39 -10.89
CA LEU A 329 38.23 -35.41 -9.97
C LEU A 329 38.35 -35.02 -8.49
N PHE A 330 39.34 -34.18 -8.14
CA PHE A 330 39.59 -33.75 -6.77
C PHE A 330 39.92 -32.25 -6.72
N LYS A 331 39.47 -31.58 -5.65
CA LYS A 331 39.53 -30.12 -5.50
C LYS A 331 40.76 -29.64 -4.72
N SER A 332 41.97 -29.72 -5.28
CA SER A 332 43.14 -29.15 -4.60
C SER A 332 43.75 -27.98 -5.38
N ASP A 333 44.55 -28.23 -6.42
CA ASP A 333 45.55 -27.24 -6.86
C ASP A 333 44.94 -26.17 -7.77
N THR A 334 44.05 -26.57 -8.69
CA THR A 334 43.35 -25.63 -9.59
C THR A 334 42.42 -24.69 -8.83
N ARG A 335 41.79 -25.17 -7.75
CA ARG A 335 40.92 -24.35 -6.90
C ARG A 335 41.71 -23.31 -6.14
N GLU A 336 42.90 -23.66 -5.66
CA GLU A 336 43.79 -22.70 -4.98
C GLU A 336 44.26 -21.62 -5.95
N GLN A 337 44.70 -22.00 -7.15
CA GLN A 337 45.07 -21.06 -8.22
C GLN A 337 43.92 -20.11 -8.58
N ARG A 338 42.69 -20.65 -8.69
CA ARG A 338 41.49 -19.83 -8.92
C ARG A 338 41.28 -18.83 -7.79
N LYS A 339 41.31 -19.27 -6.52
CA LYS A 339 41.09 -18.38 -5.37
C LYS A 339 42.14 -17.28 -5.26
N ILE A 340 43.40 -17.58 -5.59
CA ILE A 340 44.46 -16.57 -5.65
C ILE A 340 44.12 -15.52 -6.71
N LEU A 341 43.70 -15.95 -7.90
CA LEU A 341 43.34 -15.05 -9.00
C LEU A 341 42.06 -14.25 -8.70
N GLU A 342 41.06 -14.85 -8.06
CA GLU A 342 39.84 -14.15 -7.62
C GLU A 342 40.14 -13.08 -6.56
N ASN A 343 41.04 -13.37 -5.61
CA ASN A 343 41.51 -12.38 -4.66
C ASN A 343 42.26 -11.22 -5.34
N GLN A 344 43.03 -11.50 -6.41
CA GLN A 344 43.69 -10.46 -7.21
C GLN A 344 42.69 -9.57 -7.97
N LEU A 345 41.51 -10.11 -8.30
CA LEU A 345 40.40 -9.39 -8.94
C LEU A 345 39.41 -8.79 -7.93
N GLU A 346 39.71 -8.84 -6.62
CA GLU A 346 38.83 -8.36 -5.54
C GLU A 346 37.43 -9.01 -5.55
N LEU A 347 37.33 -10.25 -6.05
CA LEU A 347 36.10 -11.02 -6.06
C LEU A 347 35.91 -11.72 -4.71
N HIS A 348 34.81 -11.42 -4.04
CA HIS A 348 34.43 -12.04 -2.77
C HIS A 348 33.23 -12.97 -2.95
N ASP A 349 33.16 -14.03 -2.13
CA ASP A 349 32.03 -14.96 -2.04
C ASP A 349 31.61 -15.65 -3.36
N THR A 350 32.58 -15.94 -4.24
CA THR A 350 32.30 -16.67 -5.48
C THR A 350 31.94 -18.15 -5.20
N PRO A 351 30.90 -18.71 -5.85
CA PRO A 351 30.57 -20.12 -5.70
C PRO A 351 31.65 -21.00 -6.33
N ASP A 352 31.98 -22.11 -5.64
CA ASP A 352 32.85 -23.15 -6.18
C ASP A 352 32.17 -23.88 -7.34
N GLU A 353 32.95 -24.32 -8.33
CA GLU A 353 32.41 -25.15 -9.41
C GLU A 353 32.13 -26.58 -8.93
N ASN A 354 31.04 -27.14 -9.44
CA ASN A 354 30.67 -28.54 -9.17
C ASN A 354 31.33 -29.45 -10.21
N PRO A 355 32.19 -30.40 -9.80
CA PRO A 355 32.88 -31.26 -10.74
C PRO A 355 31.92 -32.28 -11.36
N GLN A 356 32.05 -32.51 -12.67
CA GLN A 356 31.16 -33.40 -13.44
C GLN A 356 31.10 -34.83 -12.89
N PHE A 357 32.20 -35.33 -12.35
CA PHE A 357 32.26 -36.69 -11.85
C PHE A 357 31.24 -36.92 -10.72
N LEU A 358 30.91 -35.89 -9.91
CA LEU A 358 29.93 -36.04 -8.85
C LEU A 358 28.53 -36.32 -9.41
N LEU A 359 28.16 -35.68 -10.53
CA LEU A 359 26.89 -35.95 -11.20
C LEU A 359 26.83 -37.41 -11.67
N ILE A 360 27.90 -37.88 -12.34
CA ILE A 360 28.01 -39.27 -12.83
C ILE A 360 28.00 -40.26 -11.65
N LEU A 361 28.67 -39.92 -10.56
CA LEU A 361 28.70 -40.72 -9.34
C LEU A 361 27.31 -40.88 -8.73
N TRP A 362 26.54 -39.79 -8.60
CA TRP A 362 25.17 -39.86 -8.09
C TRP A 362 24.25 -40.68 -8.99
N ILE A 363 24.34 -40.51 -10.31
CA ILE A 363 23.58 -41.32 -11.28
C ILE A 363 23.95 -42.81 -11.11
N SER A 364 25.23 -43.13 -11.02
CA SER A 364 25.71 -44.51 -10.83
C SER A 364 25.21 -45.13 -9.52
N ILE A 365 25.28 -44.37 -8.42
CA ILE A 365 24.80 -44.79 -7.09
C ILE A 365 23.29 -45.06 -7.11
N THR A 366 22.50 -44.18 -7.75
CA THR A 366 21.05 -44.39 -7.86
C THR A 366 20.71 -45.68 -8.59
N PHE A 367 21.41 -45.97 -9.69
CA PHE A 367 21.20 -47.19 -10.47
C PHE A 367 21.55 -48.45 -9.67
N LEU A 368 22.65 -48.42 -8.92
CA LEU A 368 23.06 -49.51 -8.04
C LEU A 368 22.02 -49.81 -6.95
N PHE A 369 21.46 -48.77 -6.32
CA PHE A 369 20.40 -48.95 -5.31
C PHE A 369 19.11 -49.48 -5.92
N LEU A 370 18.71 -49.01 -7.10
CA LEU A 370 17.52 -49.50 -7.81
C LEU A 370 17.67 -50.97 -8.20
N ILE A 371 18.80 -51.38 -8.78
CA ILE A 371 19.07 -52.79 -9.11
C ILE A 371 19.07 -53.65 -7.85
N SER A 372 19.77 -53.22 -6.80
CA SER A 372 19.84 -53.96 -5.53
C SER A 372 18.45 -54.12 -4.89
N SER A 373 17.62 -53.07 -4.95
CA SER A 373 16.24 -53.11 -4.45
C SER A 373 15.40 -54.13 -5.23
N LEU A 374 15.60 -54.24 -6.55
CA LEU A 374 14.90 -55.18 -7.42
C LEU A 374 15.30 -56.63 -7.11
N ILE A 375 16.60 -56.90 -6.95
CA ILE A 375 17.12 -58.22 -6.58
C ILE A 375 16.54 -58.66 -5.23
N LEU A 376 16.53 -57.78 -4.21
CA LEU A 376 15.96 -58.10 -2.91
C LEU A 376 14.43 -58.30 -2.95
N LYS A 377 13.73 -57.62 -3.87
CA LYS A 377 12.30 -57.82 -4.11
C LYS A 377 12.03 -59.23 -4.64
N ILE A 378 12.84 -59.69 -5.59
CA ILE A 378 12.78 -61.06 -6.16
C ILE A 378 13.08 -62.10 -5.08
N GLN A 379 14.02 -61.82 -4.18
CA GLN A 379 14.33 -62.70 -3.03
C GLN A 379 13.30 -62.63 -1.88
N HIS A 380 12.13 -62.02 -2.11
CA HIS A 380 11.05 -61.84 -1.13
C HIS A 380 11.45 -61.06 0.14
N LYS A 381 12.56 -60.31 0.14
CA LYS A 381 13.00 -59.47 1.26
C LYS A 381 12.36 -58.08 1.21
N LYS A 382 11.02 -58.04 1.28
CA LYS A 382 10.18 -56.84 1.04
C LYS A 382 10.63 -55.61 1.83
N ILE A 383 10.91 -55.74 3.12
CA ILE A 383 11.32 -54.61 3.99
C ILE A 383 12.68 -54.03 3.56
N ARG A 384 13.67 -54.89 3.30
CA ARG A 384 15.02 -54.45 2.89
C ARG A 384 15.03 -53.84 1.49
N SER A 385 14.23 -54.40 0.58
CA SER A 385 14.00 -53.84 -0.76
C SER A 385 13.41 -52.43 -0.68
N PHE A 386 12.39 -52.23 0.17
CA PHE A 386 11.76 -50.92 0.36
C PHE A 386 12.74 -49.87 0.93
N LEU A 387 13.56 -50.24 1.92
CA LEU A 387 14.58 -49.35 2.49
C LEU A 387 15.63 -48.92 1.44
N LEU A 388 16.14 -49.85 0.64
CA LEU A 388 17.11 -49.52 -0.42
C LEU A 388 16.49 -48.66 -1.52
N PHE A 389 15.22 -48.89 -1.86
CA PHE A 389 14.50 -48.04 -2.80
C PHE A 389 14.38 -46.60 -2.28
N LEU A 390 14.08 -46.42 -0.99
CA LEU A 390 13.99 -45.09 -0.38
C LEU A 390 15.36 -44.36 -0.41
N VAL A 391 16.45 -45.07 -0.12
CA VAL A 391 17.81 -44.51 -0.24
C VAL A 391 18.12 -44.14 -1.69
N GLY A 392 17.77 -45.00 -2.65
CA GLY A 392 17.91 -44.70 -4.08
C GLY A 392 17.13 -43.45 -4.50
N LEU A 393 15.92 -43.25 -3.96
CA LEU A 393 15.11 -42.07 -4.21
C LEU A 393 15.75 -40.79 -3.65
N LEU A 394 16.33 -40.86 -2.44
CA LEU A 394 17.08 -39.73 -1.86
C LEU A 394 18.32 -39.37 -2.70
N CYS A 395 19.06 -40.37 -3.17
CA CYS A 395 20.18 -40.17 -4.10
C CYS A 395 19.71 -39.53 -5.42
N LEU A 396 18.53 -39.91 -5.92
CA LEU A 396 17.96 -39.36 -7.15
C LEU A 396 17.58 -37.89 -6.97
N VAL A 397 16.89 -37.54 -5.88
CA VAL A 397 16.59 -36.15 -5.53
C VAL A 397 17.88 -35.32 -5.47
N ARG A 398 18.93 -35.86 -4.85
CA ARG A 398 20.23 -35.18 -4.78
C ARG A 398 20.87 -35.00 -6.15
N GLY A 399 20.79 -36.00 -7.03
CA GLY A 399 21.27 -35.95 -8.41
C GLY A 399 20.50 -34.93 -9.26
N VAL A 400 19.18 -34.87 -9.15
CA VAL A 400 18.35 -33.87 -9.84
C VAL A 400 18.72 -32.45 -9.41
N HIS A 401 18.98 -32.23 -8.12
CA HIS A 401 19.47 -30.93 -7.66
C HIS A 401 20.82 -30.56 -8.31
N TYR A 402 21.73 -31.52 -8.49
CA TYR A 402 22.97 -31.27 -9.24
C TYR A 402 22.69 -30.90 -10.69
N THR A 403 21.74 -31.55 -11.39
CA THR A 403 21.44 -31.23 -12.80
C THR A 403 20.94 -29.82 -13.05
N ARG A 404 20.36 -29.15 -12.03
CA ARG A 404 19.90 -27.75 -12.17
C ARG A 404 21.06 -26.81 -12.50
N ASP A 405 22.23 -27.04 -11.92
CA ASP A 405 23.44 -26.24 -12.16
C ASP A 405 24.00 -26.41 -13.59
N TYR A 406 23.60 -27.46 -14.31
CA TYR A 406 24.07 -27.79 -15.66
C TYR A 406 23.11 -27.36 -16.78
N ARG A 407 21.97 -26.75 -16.46
CA ARG A 407 20.99 -26.32 -17.48
C ARG A 407 21.41 -25.07 -18.25
N HIS A 408 22.33 -24.30 -17.69
CA HIS A 408 22.75 -23.01 -18.25
C HIS A 408 24.21 -23.07 -18.68
N ILE A 409 24.58 -22.25 -19.66
CA ILE A 409 25.95 -22.18 -20.16
C ILE A 409 26.72 -21.25 -19.24
N PRO A 410 27.70 -21.72 -18.45
CA PRO A 410 28.41 -20.86 -17.52
C PRO A 410 29.40 -19.95 -18.26
N GLY A 411 29.59 -18.76 -17.71
CA GLY A 411 30.48 -17.74 -18.27
C GLY A 411 31.06 -16.83 -17.20
N ILE A 412 32.04 -16.03 -17.61
CA ILE A 412 32.64 -14.96 -16.82
C ILE A 412 32.27 -13.64 -17.46
N PHE A 413 31.70 -12.74 -16.68
CA PHE A 413 31.37 -11.40 -17.12
C PHE A 413 32.62 -10.51 -17.16
N THR A 414 32.83 -9.75 -18.23
CA THR A 414 34.02 -8.88 -18.37
C THR A 414 33.87 -7.52 -17.72
N GLY A 415 32.74 -7.26 -17.07
CA GLY A 415 32.40 -5.97 -16.47
C GLY A 415 31.59 -5.10 -17.42
N GLY A 416 30.72 -4.27 -16.84
CA GLY A 416 29.81 -3.41 -17.58
C GLY A 416 28.43 -3.29 -16.95
N GLU A 417 27.57 -2.58 -17.65
CA GLU A 417 26.20 -2.31 -17.24
C GLU A 417 25.30 -3.50 -17.57
N ILE A 418 24.43 -3.85 -16.64
CA ILE A 418 23.35 -4.81 -16.84
C ILE A 418 22.10 -4.03 -17.22
N CYS A 419 21.49 -4.43 -18.31
CA CYS A 419 20.28 -3.82 -18.83
C CYS A 419 19.04 -4.63 -18.44
N THR A 420 17.91 -3.96 -18.25
CA THR A 420 16.61 -4.62 -18.06
C THR A 420 16.04 -5.19 -19.36
N VAL A 421 16.45 -4.64 -20.50
CA VAL A 421 16.01 -4.98 -21.85
C VAL A 421 17.25 -5.09 -22.75
N PRO A 422 17.28 -5.94 -23.80
CA PRO A 422 18.40 -6.04 -24.73
C PRO A 422 18.52 -4.80 -25.64
N ASP A 423 18.83 -3.64 -25.05
CA ASP A 423 19.00 -2.36 -25.73
C ASP A 423 20.11 -1.52 -25.08
N ALA A 424 20.91 -0.86 -25.90
CA ALA A 424 22.07 -0.06 -25.49
C ALA A 424 21.67 1.29 -24.87
N GLU A 425 20.44 1.77 -25.12
CA GLU A 425 19.86 2.97 -24.49
C GLU A 425 18.96 2.64 -23.29
N SER A 426 18.83 1.36 -22.93
CA SER A 426 17.93 0.95 -21.85
C SER A 426 18.43 1.36 -20.46
N LEU A 427 17.49 1.36 -19.52
CA LEU A 427 17.76 1.70 -18.13
C LEU A 427 18.63 0.62 -17.48
N VAL A 428 19.80 1.05 -17.01
CA VAL A 428 20.79 0.22 -16.34
C VAL A 428 20.18 -0.32 -15.04
N ALA A 429 19.94 -1.63 -14.99
CA ALA A 429 19.45 -2.36 -13.82
C ALA A 429 20.49 -2.38 -12.69
N GLY A 430 21.77 -2.29 -13.06
CA GLY A 430 22.91 -2.25 -12.14
C GLY A 430 24.22 -2.42 -12.89
N GLU A 431 25.34 -2.34 -12.17
CA GLU A 431 26.67 -2.64 -12.69
C GLU A 431 27.17 -3.94 -12.04
N LEU A 432 27.82 -4.80 -12.82
CA LEU A 432 28.41 -6.04 -12.32
C LEU A 432 29.92 -5.99 -12.48
N THR A 433 30.61 -6.40 -11.42
CA THR A 433 32.07 -6.45 -11.38
C THR A 433 32.61 -7.41 -12.43
N ALA A 434 33.71 -7.01 -13.08
CA ALA A 434 34.43 -7.89 -13.99
C ALA A 434 34.96 -9.12 -13.24
N GLY A 435 34.81 -10.31 -13.83
CA GLY A 435 35.19 -11.58 -13.23
C GLY A 435 34.06 -12.31 -12.52
N THR A 436 32.89 -11.71 -12.37
CA THR A 436 31.73 -12.41 -11.78
C THR A 436 31.31 -13.60 -12.63
N ARG A 437 31.07 -14.74 -11.96
CA ARG A 437 30.55 -15.96 -12.59
C ARG A 437 29.06 -15.84 -12.83
N ILE A 438 28.67 -16.06 -14.07
CA ILE A 438 27.30 -15.92 -14.56
C ILE A 438 26.86 -17.20 -15.27
N ASN A 439 25.55 -17.37 -15.39
CA ASN A 439 24.90 -18.42 -16.17
C ASN A 439 24.19 -17.78 -17.35
N VAL A 440 24.53 -18.13 -18.58
CA VAL A 440 23.80 -17.68 -19.77
C VAL A 440 22.53 -18.51 -19.92
N VAL A 441 21.38 -17.85 -19.79
CA VAL A 441 20.05 -18.46 -19.85
C VAL A 441 19.54 -18.49 -21.28
N LYS A 442 19.66 -17.36 -22.00
CA LYS A 442 19.16 -17.20 -23.37
C LYS A 442 20.04 -16.23 -24.16
N LYS A 443 20.14 -16.43 -25.46
CA LYS A 443 20.79 -15.50 -26.41
C LYS A 443 19.78 -14.99 -27.42
N VAL A 444 19.79 -13.69 -27.69
CA VAL A 444 18.92 -13.04 -28.67
C VAL A 444 19.73 -11.94 -29.36
N GLY A 445 20.04 -12.11 -30.65
CA GLY A 445 20.93 -11.19 -31.37
C GLY A 445 22.30 -11.09 -30.69
N ASN A 446 22.76 -9.85 -30.45
CA ASN A 446 24.03 -9.56 -29.76
C ASN A 446 23.88 -9.49 -28.23
N TRP A 447 22.74 -9.95 -27.68
CA TRP A 447 22.44 -9.87 -26.26
C TRP A 447 22.26 -11.25 -25.66
N ALA A 448 22.70 -11.37 -24.42
CA ALA A 448 22.55 -12.56 -23.60
C ALA A 448 21.80 -12.20 -22.32
N LEU A 449 20.76 -12.96 -22.01
CA LEU A 449 20.12 -12.96 -20.70
C LEU A 449 20.99 -13.81 -19.78
N ILE A 450 21.51 -13.19 -18.74
CA ILE A 450 22.38 -13.81 -17.75
C ILE A 450 21.66 -13.95 -16.42
N GLU A 451 21.96 -15.03 -15.70
CA GLU A 451 21.63 -15.21 -14.29
C GLU A 451 22.91 -15.04 -13.45
N TYR A 452 22.83 -14.22 -12.40
CA TYR A 452 23.92 -13.92 -11.47
C TYR A 452 23.40 -13.92 -10.02
N ASP A 453 24.31 -14.03 -9.04
CA ASP A 453 23.98 -14.21 -7.60
C ASP A 453 22.95 -15.34 -7.33
N GLY A 454 22.94 -16.37 -8.19
CA GLY A 454 22.11 -17.56 -8.07
C GLY A 454 20.62 -17.42 -8.35
N ARG A 455 20.07 -16.20 -8.55
CA ARG A 455 18.65 -15.95 -8.92
C ARG A 455 18.35 -14.63 -9.64
N LYS A 456 19.28 -13.67 -9.70
CA LYS A 456 19.03 -12.38 -10.38
C LYS A 456 19.25 -12.54 -11.87
N MET A 457 18.46 -11.86 -12.70
CA MET A 457 18.59 -11.90 -14.15
C MET A 457 18.78 -10.51 -14.74
N GLY A 458 19.45 -10.44 -15.88
CA GLY A 458 19.59 -9.21 -16.64
C GLY A 458 20.20 -9.43 -18.02
N TRP A 459 20.05 -8.45 -18.91
CA TRP A 459 20.58 -8.50 -20.26
C TRP A 459 21.93 -7.83 -20.33
N VAL A 460 22.88 -8.49 -21.00
CA VAL A 460 24.20 -7.95 -21.28
C VAL A 460 24.58 -8.21 -22.73
N ASN A 461 25.49 -7.42 -23.26
CA ASN A 461 26.01 -7.66 -24.60
C ASN A 461 26.85 -8.96 -24.61
N GLU A 462 26.64 -9.82 -25.60
CA GLU A 462 27.34 -11.12 -25.68
C GLU A 462 28.87 -10.98 -25.72
N GLU A 463 29.41 -9.90 -26.29
CA GLU A 463 30.85 -9.65 -26.33
C GLU A 463 31.48 -9.45 -24.94
N THR A 464 30.65 -9.15 -23.94
CA THR A 464 31.09 -8.98 -22.53
C THR A 464 31.09 -10.29 -21.74
N ILE A 465 30.88 -11.43 -22.40
CA ILE A 465 30.87 -12.74 -21.77
C ILE A 465 32.01 -13.59 -22.31
N ILE A 466 32.84 -14.11 -21.40
CA ILE A 466 33.83 -15.15 -21.70
C ILE A 466 33.20 -16.50 -21.33
N PRO A 467 32.91 -17.39 -22.30
CA PRO A 467 32.33 -18.68 -21.99
C PRO A 467 33.31 -19.56 -21.22
N ILE A 468 32.82 -20.26 -20.19
CA ILE A 468 33.60 -21.31 -19.53
C ILE A 468 33.39 -22.56 -20.39
N ASN A 469 34.40 -22.90 -21.20
CA ASN A 469 34.32 -24.03 -22.12
C ASN A 469 34.39 -25.34 -21.34
N ILE A 470 33.22 -25.81 -20.93
CA ILE A 470 33.07 -27.13 -20.33
C ILE A 470 32.95 -28.12 -21.49
N SER A 471 33.87 -29.08 -21.57
CA SER A 471 33.67 -30.21 -22.47
C SER A 471 32.44 -31.00 -21.98
N PHE A 472 31.30 -30.83 -22.66
CA PHE A 472 30.11 -31.63 -22.37
C PHE A 472 29.86 -32.58 -23.54
N ILE A 473 29.85 -33.87 -23.23
CA ILE A 473 29.61 -35.01 -24.14
C ILE A 473 28.16 -35.02 -24.70
N LEU A 474 27.37 -33.96 -24.53
CA LEU A 474 26.01 -33.84 -25.11
C LEU A 474 25.76 -32.50 -25.80
N THR A 475 26.76 -31.86 -26.41
CA THR A 475 26.54 -30.80 -27.41
C THR A 475 26.15 -31.40 -28.77
N GLN A 476 24.99 -32.05 -28.87
CA GLN A 476 24.19 -32.13 -30.10
C GLN A 476 22.77 -32.58 -29.74
N GLY A 477 21.89 -31.59 -29.58
CA GLY A 477 20.44 -31.78 -29.48
C GLY A 477 19.80 -30.43 -29.69
N LYS A 478 19.74 -30.03 -30.97
CA LYS A 478 19.06 -28.81 -31.44
C LYS A 478 17.63 -28.72 -30.92
#